data_AF-A0A920RZW5-F1
#
_entry.id   AF-A0A920RZW5-F1
#
_cell.length_a   1.000
_cell.length_b   1.000
_cell.length_c   1.000
_cell.angle_alpha   90.00
_cell.angle_beta   90.00
_cell.angle_gamma   90.00
#
_symmetry.space_group_name_H-M   'P 1'
#
loop_
_entity.id
_entity.type
_entity.pdbx_description
1 polymer ?
#
loop_
_entity_poly.entity_id
_entity_poly.type
_entity_poly.pdbx_seq_one_letter_code
_entity_poly.pdbx_strand_id
1 'polypeptide(L)' 'MPCNQDLYFRTEDNKFEKKFISRSSLRPIDSPYGHCAANPGNDKNFERLLDKNIKELLS' A
#
# COMPACT_ATOMS: atom_id res chain seq x y z
N MET A 1 -1.46 2.34 -1.77
CA MET A 1 -0.53 1.64 -0.87
C MET A 1 -0.28 0.27 -1.51
N PRO A 2 0.88 0.01 -2.13
CA PRO A 2 1.09 -1.25 -2.82
C PRO A 2 1.23 -2.43 -1.87
N CYS A 3 0.87 -3.61 -2.36
CA CYS A 3 1.22 -4.88 -1.74
C CYS A 3 2.45 -5.45 -2.45
N ASN A 4 3.46 -5.91 -1.70
CA ASN A 4 4.69 -6.48 -2.28
C ASN A 4 4.43 -7.76 -3.09
N GLN A 5 3.28 -8.42 -2.86
CA GLN A 5 2.83 -9.60 -3.59
C GLN A 5 1.76 -9.29 -4.65
N ASP A 6 1.47 -8.01 -4.94
CA ASP A 6 0.60 -7.64 -6.06
C ASP A 6 1.28 -8.02 -7.40
N LEU A 7 0.54 -8.69 -8.28
CA LEU A 7 1.04 -9.18 -9.57
C LEU A 7 0.86 -8.17 -10.72
N TYR A 8 -0.02 -7.17 -10.54
CA TYR A 8 -0.36 -6.19 -11.56
C TYR A 8 0.20 -4.80 -11.21
N PHE A 9 0.11 -4.40 -9.95
CA PHE A 9 0.61 -3.11 -9.43
C PHE A 9 1.77 -3.34 -8.47
N ARG A 10 2.94 -3.66 -9.01
CA ARG A 10 4.10 -4.05 -8.20
C ARG A 10 4.71 -2.85 -7.48
N THR A 11 5.27 -3.10 -6.29
CA THR A 11 5.95 -2.08 -5.48
C THR A 11 7.06 -1.35 -6.23
N GLU A 12 7.79 -2.02 -7.13
CA GLU A 12 8.85 -1.39 -7.94
C GLU A 12 8.33 -0.33 -8.90
N ASP A 13 7.14 -0.55 -9.47
CA ASP A 13 6.50 0.41 -10.38
C ASP A 13 6.12 1.67 -9.59
N ASN A 14 5.56 1.53 -8.38
CA ASN A 14 5.28 2.69 -7.52
C ASN A 14 6.53 3.37 -6.96
N LYS A 15 7.63 2.63 -6.72
CA LYS A 15 8.94 3.24 -6.36
C LYS A 15 9.44 4.13 -7.49
N PHE A 16 9.23 3.73 -8.75
CA PHE A 16 9.55 4.55 -9.91
C PHE A 16 8.67 5.81 -9.96
N GLU A 17 7.34 5.66 -9.86
CA GLU A 17 6.40 6.79 -9.87
C GLU A 17 6.66 7.81 -8.75
N LYS A 18 6.99 7.34 -7.54
CA LYS A 18 7.30 8.16 -6.37
C LYS A 18 8.39 9.20 -6.66
N LYS A 19 9.34 8.90 -7.56
CA LYS A 19 10.42 9.84 -7.96
C LYS A 19 9.89 11.15 -8.53
N PHE A 20 8.67 11.13 -9.08
CA PHE A 20 8.03 12.26 -9.73
C PHE A 20 6.98 12.95 -8.86
N ILE A 21 6.69 12.43 -7.67
CA ILE A 21 5.70 13.00 -6.74
C ILE A 21 6.44 13.59 -5.54
N SER A 22 6.60 14.91 -5.53
CA SER A 22 7.29 15.62 -4.45
C SER A 22 6.57 15.41 -3.11
N ARG A 23 7.35 15.31 -2.01
CA ARG A 23 6.85 15.11 -0.64
C ARG A 23 5.99 13.84 -0.44
N SER A 24 6.06 12.87 -1.36
CA SER A 24 5.34 11.61 -1.23
C SER A 24 6.05 10.62 -0.30
N SER A 25 5.27 9.79 0.41
CA SER A 25 5.75 8.62 1.15
C SER A 25 5.26 7.34 0.48
N LEU A 26 6.10 6.30 0.44
CA LEU A 26 5.71 4.98 -0.09
C LEU A 26 5.68 4.02 1.09
N ARG A 27 4.56 3.32 1.27
CA ARG A 27 4.26 2.53 2.47
C ARG A 27 3.79 1.13 2.06
N PRO A 28 4.63 0.30 1.42
CA PRO A 28 4.20 -1.01 0.96
C PRO A 28 3.77 -1.90 2.14
N ILE A 29 2.87 -2.84 1.88
CA ILE A 29 2.46 -3.86 2.85
C ILE A 29 2.78 -5.26 2.31
N ASP A 30 2.89 -6.21 3.22
CA ASP A 30 3.00 -7.63 2.88
C ASP A 30 1.66 -8.33 3.16
N SER A 31 1.14 -9.00 2.14
CA SER A 31 -0.08 -9.81 2.25
C SER A 31 -0.07 -10.93 1.21
N PRO A 32 -0.37 -12.18 1.58
CA PRO A 32 -0.46 -13.28 0.62
C PRO A 32 -1.61 -13.09 -0.39
N TYR A 33 -2.56 -12.20 -0.11
CA TYR A 33 -3.66 -11.88 -1.01
C TYR A 33 -3.26 -10.95 -2.17
N GLY A 34 -2.02 -10.43 -2.17
CA GLY A 34 -1.52 -9.57 -3.24
C GLY A 34 -2.42 -8.36 -3.47
N HIS A 35 -2.88 -8.16 -4.71
CA HIS A 35 -3.84 -7.13 -5.09
C HIS A 35 -5.13 -7.18 -4.26
N CYS A 36 -5.62 -8.39 -4.00
CA CYS A 36 -6.87 -8.63 -3.29
C CYS A 36 -6.76 -8.40 -1.77
N ALA A 37 -5.60 -8.01 -1.24
CA ALA A 37 -5.47 -7.62 0.17
C ALA A 37 -6.39 -6.46 0.55
N ALA A 38 -6.71 -5.59 -0.43
CA ALA A 38 -7.60 -4.46 -0.25
C ALA A 38 -9.09 -4.81 -0.29
N ASN A 39 -9.46 -6.06 -0.61
CA ASN A 39 -10.86 -6.46 -0.57
C ASN A 39 -11.32 -6.56 0.90
N PRO A 40 -12.51 -6.05 1.24
CA PRO A 40 -13.01 -6.05 2.62
C PRO A 40 -12.96 -7.45 3.25
N GLY A 41 -12.36 -7.54 4.45
CA GLY A 41 -12.29 -8.79 5.21
C GLY A 41 -11.19 -9.77 4.80
N ASN A 42 -10.44 -9.52 3.71
CA ASN A 42 -9.34 -10.41 3.31
C ASN A 42 -8.14 -10.30 4.24
N ASP A 43 -7.74 -9.08 4.61
CA ASP A 43 -6.57 -8.86 5.43
C ASP A 43 -6.79 -7.75 6.48
N LYS A 44 -7.04 -8.17 7.72
CA LYS A 44 -7.20 -7.27 8.87
C LYS A 44 -5.95 -6.42 9.13
N ASN A 45 -4.77 -6.93 8.80
CA ASN A 45 -3.53 -6.18 8.94
C ASN A 45 -3.42 -5.08 7.88
N PHE A 46 -3.86 -5.34 6.64
CA PHE A 46 -4.01 -4.29 5.63
C PHE A 46 -4.94 -3.17 6.12
N GLU A 47 -6.14 -3.50 6.60
CA GLU A 47 -7.12 -2.53 7.11
C GLU A 47 -6.50 -1.66 8.22
N ARG A 48 -5.84 -2.29 9.20
CA ARG A 48 -5.15 -1.59 10.30
C ARG A 48 -4.04 -0.66 9.81
N LEU A 49 -3.24 -1.09 8.83
CA LEU A 49 -2.15 -0.27 8.28
C LEU A 49 -2.70 0.88 7.42
N LEU A 50 -3.79 0.66 6.69
CA LEU A 50 -4.49 1.69 5.94
C LEU A 50 -4.98 2.79 6.86
N ASP A 51 -5.73 2.45 7.92
CA ASP A 51 -6.23 3.41 8.90
C ASP A 51 -5.10 4.19 9.57
N LYS A 52 -4.01 3.50 9.96
CA LYS A 52 -2.83 4.15 10.54
C LYS A 52 -2.23 5.19 9.59
N ASN A 53 -2.02 4.81 8.33
CA ASN A 53 -1.37 5.67 7.35
C ASN A 53 -2.24 6.85 6.92
N ILE A 54 -3.57 6.68 6.89
CA ILE A 54 -4.50 7.79 6.65
C ILE A 54 -4.48 8.77 7.82
N LYS A 55 -4.52 8.28 9.06
CA LYS A 55 -4.42 9.14 10.26
C LYS A 55 -3.13 9.95 10.28
N GLU A 56 -2.00 9.33 9.96
CA GLU A 56 -0.69 10.02 9.89
C GLU A 56 -0.63 11.03 8.74
N LEU A 57 -1.32 10.80 7.62
CA LEU A 57 -1.35 11.74 6.51
C LEU A 57 -2.18 13.00 6.81
N LEU A 58 -3.22 12.85 7.64
CA LEU A 58 -4.17 13.93 7.97
C LEU A 58 -3.81 14.70 9.24
N SER A 59 -2.84 14.21 10.02
CA SER A 59 -2.29 14.89 11.20
C SER A 59 -1.20 15.89 10.83
#